data_AF-A0A2W6B351-F1
#
_entry.id   AF-A0A2W6B351-F1
#
_cell.length_a   1.000
_cell.length_b   1.000
_cell.length_c   1.000
_cell.angle_alpha   90.00
_cell.angle_beta   90.00
_cell.angle_gamma   90.00
#
_symmetry.space_group_name_H-M   'P 1'
#
loop_
_entity.id
_entity.type
_entity.pdbx_description
1 polymer ?
#
loop_
_entity_poly.entity_id
_entity_poly.type
_entity_poly.pdbx_seq_one_letter_code
_entity_poly.pdbx_strand_id
1 'polypeptide(L)'
;MTLLTRPADVDPAPSAADRARRRDVVVGVAAIIAAFAVGGWGWWLRRHGSTLVLDRDVLLSGPLQVRVGAITVAIVAAAAALVCWSPLAAARLPWRALLWSSAAVAAAWSVLLALTDGVHKGLIQPLTARGQYLRDVPRVHGVGATLRGFVSHIVGSSQPWSTHVAGHPPGALLTFWALHAGGLGGPGFAAALCIAGGASAVPAVLIVTRDLLGEDRARTAAPFLITLPAAIWIAVSFDAFFLGVTAWAVAAVGAAARSTGARSAALAVVAGLLFAYAANLSYGLVLIAPLAIVVARRRSRALIVAGAAAAAAMLVVGATGFWWFDGLAATRVRVAGGVAGARPYSYFVVADLAVLVLALGPAVAAGVARAARRGTAPALRLLVAAALAGILIADLTGLARGEVERIWLPFMPWIALAVITLPRRDTRWWLGAQLALAIVIQTVVYSPW
;
A
#
# COMPACT_ATOMS: atom_id res chain seq x y z
N MET A 1 -67.15 28.65 -12.34
CA MET A 1 -66.13 28.22 -11.35
C MET A 1 -65.31 27.11 -11.99
N THR A 2 -64.33 27.49 -12.82
CA THR A 2 -63.52 26.53 -13.61
C THR A 2 -62.25 26.27 -12.83
N LEU A 3 -62.19 25.11 -12.15
CA LEU A 3 -61.01 24.64 -11.43
C LEU A 3 -59.89 24.37 -12.44
N LEU A 4 -58.94 25.30 -12.53
CA LEU A 4 -57.65 25.09 -13.19
C LEU A 4 -56.85 24.07 -12.37
N THR A 5 -56.85 22.82 -12.83
CA THR A 5 -55.91 21.79 -12.39
C THR A 5 -54.50 22.22 -12.80
N ARG A 6 -53.65 22.54 -11.82
CA ARG A 6 -52.20 22.69 -12.05
C ARG A 6 -51.69 21.38 -12.66
N PRO A 7 -50.95 21.39 -13.78
CA PRO A 7 -50.27 20.19 -14.25
C PRO A 7 -49.34 19.71 -13.14
N ALA A 8 -49.38 18.41 -12.85
CA ALA A 8 -48.45 17.77 -11.92
C ALA A 8 -47.03 18.12 -12.37
N ASP A 9 -46.23 18.68 -11.46
CA ASP A 9 -44.79 18.86 -11.66
C ASP A 9 -44.18 17.49 -11.97
N VAL A 10 -43.97 17.21 -13.25
CA VAL A 10 -43.18 16.05 -13.67
C VAL A 10 -41.75 16.40 -13.30
N ASP A 11 -41.23 15.75 -12.27
CA ASP A 11 -39.83 15.89 -11.84
C ASP A 11 -38.92 15.85 -13.07
N PRO A 12 -38.10 16.88 -13.32
CA PRO A 12 -37.27 16.92 -14.52
C PRO A 12 -36.34 15.72 -14.54
N ALA A 13 -36.29 15.03 -15.69
CA ALA A 13 -35.45 13.86 -15.86
C ALA A 13 -34.00 14.16 -15.42
N PRO A 14 -33.37 13.28 -14.62
CA PRO A 14 -32.08 13.57 -14.00
C PRO A 14 -31.02 13.89 -15.06
N SER A 15 -30.22 14.93 -14.84
CA SER A 15 -29.23 15.38 -15.81
C SER A 15 -28.19 14.28 -16.12
N ALA A 16 -27.47 14.40 -17.25
CA ALA A 16 -26.38 13.49 -17.58
C ALA A 16 -25.30 13.42 -16.47
N ALA A 17 -25.08 14.54 -15.77
CA ALA A 17 -24.16 14.62 -14.65
C ALA A 17 -24.67 13.85 -13.42
N ASP A 18 -25.97 13.84 -13.17
CA ASP A 18 -26.57 13.10 -12.05
C ASP A 18 -26.60 11.61 -12.31
N ARG A 19 -26.87 11.20 -13.56
CA ARG A 19 -26.73 9.79 -13.98
C ARG A 19 -25.29 9.30 -13.83
N ALA A 20 -24.30 10.11 -14.23
CA ALA A 20 -22.89 9.78 -14.07
C ALA A 20 -22.50 9.65 -12.58
N ARG A 21 -22.96 10.56 -11.73
CA ARG A 21 -22.76 10.52 -10.27
C ARG A 21 -23.39 9.26 -9.65
N ARG A 22 -24.64 8.96 -10.00
CA ARG A 22 -25.33 7.73 -9.54
C ARG A 22 -24.54 6.48 -9.92
N ARG A 23 -24.06 6.39 -11.16
CA ARG A 23 -23.23 5.26 -11.60
C ARG A 23 -21.94 5.14 -10.77
N ASP A 24 -21.26 6.24 -10.52
CA ASP A 24 -20.02 6.22 -9.74
C ASP A 24 -20.28 5.74 -8.29
N VAL A 25 -21.38 6.20 -7.66
CA VAL A 25 -21.83 5.72 -6.34
C VAL A 25 -22.17 4.23 -6.37
N VAL A 26 -22.94 3.78 -7.37
CA VAL A 26 -23.31 2.36 -7.53
C VAL A 26 -22.06 1.50 -7.66
N VAL A 27 -21.07 1.91 -8.46
CA VAL A 27 -19.81 1.16 -8.60
C VAL A 27 -19.05 1.10 -7.27
N GLY A 28 -18.90 2.23 -6.58
CA GLY A 28 -18.22 2.27 -5.29
C GLY A 28 -18.88 1.36 -4.25
N VAL A 29 -20.21 1.43 -4.12
CA VAL A 29 -20.99 0.61 -3.17
C VAL A 29 -20.97 -0.87 -3.58
N ALA A 30 -21.20 -1.18 -4.85
CA ALA A 30 -21.21 -2.55 -5.35
C ALA A 30 -19.86 -3.24 -5.15
N ALA A 31 -18.74 -2.52 -5.31
CA ALA A 31 -17.40 -3.05 -5.05
C ALA A 31 -17.23 -3.46 -3.58
N ILE A 32 -17.69 -2.62 -2.64
CA ILE A 32 -17.63 -2.92 -1.20
C ILE A 32 -18.55 -4.09 -0.84
N ILE A 33 -19.78 -4.13 -1.37
CA ILE A 33 -20.71 -5.25 -1.15
C ILE A 33 -20.12 -6.55 -1.70
N ALA A 34 -19.54 -6.52 -2.91
CA ALA A 34 -18.89 -7.68 -3.50
C ALA A 34 -17.72 -8.17 -2.65
N ALA A 35 -16.91 -7.27 -2.10
CA ALA A 35 -15.82 -7.65 -1.20
C ALA A 35 -16.34 -8.37 0.06
N PHE A 36 -17.38 -7.84 0.72
CA PHE A 36 -18.01 -8.51 1.86
C PHE A 36 -18.68 -9.83 1.48
N ALA A 37 -19.26 -9.95 0.28
CA ALA A 37 -19.84 -11.20 -0.21
C ALA A 37 -18.77 -12.30 -0.35
N VAL A 38 -17.54 -11.96 -0.77
CA VAL A 38 -16.40 -12.90 -0.79
C VAL A 38 -16.01 -13.35 0.63
N GLY A 39 -16.10 -12.46 1.62
CA GLY A 39 -15.99 -12.82 3.04
C GLY A 39 -17.11 -13.77 3.49
N GLY A 40 -18.34 -13.57 3.02
CA GLY A 40 -19.45 -14.51 3.25
C GLY A 40 -19.20 -15.89 2.63
N TRP A 41 -18.65 -15.93 1.42
CA TRP A 41 -18.28 -17.17 0.74
C TRP A 41 -17.22 -17.96 1.52
N GLY A 42 -16.17 -17.31 2.01
CA GLY A 42 -15.17 -18.01 2.82
C GLY A 42 -15.73 -18.51 4.15
N TRP A 43 -16.69 -17.79 4.74
CA TRP A 43 -17.33 -18.22 5.99
C TRP A 43 -18.14 -19.49 5.75
N TRP A 44 -18.85 -19.53 4.61
CA TRP A 44 -19.55 -20.72 4.16
C TRP A 44 -18.57 -21.88 3.94
N LEU A 45 -17.43 -21.66 3.27
CA LEU A 45 -16.39 -22.68 3.07
C LEU A 45 -15.88 -23.25 4.41
N ARG A 46 -15.62 -22.38 5.40
CA ARG A 46 -15.17 -22.79 6.74
C ARG A 46 -16.21 -23.65 7.46
N ARG A 47 -17.49 -23.29 7.37
CA ARG A 47 -18.57 -24.10 7.95
C ARG A 47 -18.71 -25.48 7.30
N HIS A 48 -18.27 -25.62 6.05
CA HIS A 48 -18.29 -26.88 5.31
C HIS A 48 -16.92 -27.57 5.29
N GLY A 49 -16.09 -27.34 6.31
CA GLY A 49 -14.86 -28.11 6.55
C GLY A 49 -13.58 -27.60 5.87
N SER A 50 -13.63 -26.46 5.16
CA SER A 50 -12.41 -25.88 4.57
C SER A 50 -11.59 -25.11 5.60
N THR A 51 -10.28 -25.35 5.65
CA THR A 51 -9.35 -24.61 6.51
C THR A 51 -8.73 -23.43 5.74
N LEU A 52 -9.14 -22.20 6.08
CA LEU A 52 -8.63 -21.00 5.40
C LEU A 52 -7.36 -20.41 6.03
N VAL A 53 -6.91 -20.94 7.18
CA VAL A 53 -5.66 -20.56 7.89
C VAL A 53 -5.40 -19.04 7.94
N LEU A 54 -6.46 -18.28 8.23
CA LEU A 54 -6.42 -16.90 8.72
C LEU A 54 -6.66 -16.98 10.22
N ASP A 55 -5.99 -16.15 11.03
CA ASP A 55 -6.20 -16.11 12.48
C ASP A 55 -7.66 -15.70 12.81
N ARG A 56 -8.53 -16.72 12.81
CA ARG A 56 -9.95 -16.73 13.20
C ARG A 56 -10.96 -16.04 12.28
N ASP A 57 -10.55 -15.30 11.25
CA ASP A 57 -11.47 -14.64 10.30
C ASP A 57 -11.41 -15.19 8.86
N VAL A 58 -12.09 -14.51 7.93
CA VAL A 58 -12.37 -15.02 6.60
C VAL A 58 -11.89 -14.11 5.47
N LEU A 59 -11.82 -12.79 5.70
CA LEU A 59 -11.44 -11.84 4.65
C LEU A 59 -10.22 -11.02 5.07
N LEU A 60 -10.32 -10.27 6.16
CA LEU A 60 -9.19 -9.56 6.76
C LEU A 60 -8.52 -10.43 7.82
N SER A 61 -7.22 -10.19 8.08
CA SER A 61 -6.50 -10.92 9.13
C SER A 61 -6.97 -10.48 10.51
N GLY A 62 -7.39 -11.45 11.33
CA GLY A 62 -7.75 -11.25 12.75
C GLY A 62 -9.26 -11.16 13.00
N PRO A 63 -9.74 -11.48 14.23
CA PRO A 63 -11.17 -11.69 14.49
C PRO A 63 -12.04 -10.43 14.46
N LEU A 64 -13.33 -10.61 14.17
CA LEU A 64 -14.35 -9.60 14.43
C LEU A 64 -14.52 -9.36 15.95
N GLN A 65 -14.08 -8.20 16.40
CA GLN A 65 -14.17 -7.74 17.78
C GLN A 65 -14.40 -6.23 17.79
N VAL A 66 -15.58 -5.78 18.25
CA VAL A 66 -15.91 -4.36 18.32
C VAL A 66 -15.10 -3.67 19.42
N ARG A 67 -14.33 -2.64 19.04
CA ARG A 67 -13.44 -1.86 19.89
C ARG A 67 -13.78 -0.38 19.74
N VAL A 68 -14.55 0.12 20.69
CA VAL A 68 -14.99 1.53 20.74
C VAL A 68 -14.61 2.11 22.09
N GLY A 69 -14.01 3.29 22.08
CA GLY A 69 -13.60 4.00 23.29
C GLY A 69 -13.36 5.48 23.04
N ALA A 70 -12.76 6.18 24.02
CA ALA A 70 -12.48 7.62 23.91
C ALA A 70 -11.64 7.98 22.66
N ILE A 71 -10.71 7.12 22.27
CA ILE A 71 -9.90 7.29 21.07
C ILE A 71 -10.73 7.26 19.78
N THR A 72 -11.84 6.52 19.76
CA THR A 72 -12.77 6.49 18.61
C THR A 72 -13.40 7.87 18.38
N VAL A 73 -13.69 8.62 19.44
CA VAL A 73 -14.19 10.00 19.32
C VAL A 73 -13.14 10.90 18.67
N ALA A 74 -11.86 10.77 19.08
CA ALA A 74 -10.76 11.52 18.48
C ALA A 74 -10.56 11.14 16.99
N ILE A 75 -10.66 9.85 16.65
CA ILE A 75 -10.60 9.36 15.27
C ILE A 75 -11.73 9.97 14.42
N VAL A 76 -12.98 9.94 14.91
CA VAL A 76 -14.14 10.51 14.20
C VAL A 76 -14.00 12.03 14.04
N ALA A 77 -13.54 12.73 15.07
CA ALA A 77 -13.29 14.17 14.99
C ALA A 77 -12.20 14.51 13.96
N ALA A 78 -11.09 13.77 13.95
CA ALA A 78 -10.02 13.93 12.97
C ALA A 78 -10.49 13.58 11.55
N ALA A 79 -11.33 12.56 11.37
CA ALA A 79 -11.94 12.24 10.09
C ALA A 79 -12.85 13.38 9.59
N ALA A 80 -13.71 13.93 10.44
CA ALA A 80 -14.53 15.08 10.10
C ALA A 80 -13.67 16.30 9.71
N ALA A 81 -12.59 16.54 10.46
CA ALA A 81 -11.61 17.57 10.16
C ALA A 81 -10.97 17.39 8.77
N LEU A 82 -10.55 16.16 8.44
CA LEU A 82 -9.96 15.82 7.15
C LEU A 82 -10.96 16.02 6.02
N VAL A 83 -12.22 15.59 6.16
CA VAL A 83 -13.28 15.81 5.15
C VAL A 83 -13.51 17.31 4.91
N CYS A 84 -13.58 18.10 5.96
CA CYS A 84 -13.91 19.52 5.88
C CYS A 84 -12.76 20.36 5.31
N TRP A 85 -11.54 20.15 5.81
CA TRP A 85 -10.42 21.07 5.62
C TRP A 85 -9.34 20.57 4.67
N SER A 86 -9.14 19.25 4.51
CA SER A 86 -8.04 18.76 3.66
C SER A 86 -8.17 19.18 2.18
N PRO A 87 -9.36 19.23 1.54
CA PRO A 87 -9.46 19.71 0.15
C PRO A 87 -9.13 21.19 0.03
N LEU A 88 -9.55 22.00 1.01
CA LEU A 88 -9.28 23.44 1.04
C LEU A 88 -7.80 23.73 1.27
N ALA A 89 -7.19 23.03 2.22
CA ALA A 89 -5.76 23.11 2.50
C ALA A 89 -4.93 22.68 1.27
N ALA A 90 -5.29 21.56 0.63
CA ALA A 90 -4.61 21.07 -0.56
C ALA A 90 -4.70 22.06 -1.75
N ALA A 91 -5.78 22.84 -1.85
CA ALA A 91 -5.92 23.87 -2.87
C ALA A 91 -5.09 25.12 -2.59
N ARG A 92 -4.87 25.49 -1.31
CA ARG A 92 -4.28 26.79 -0.93
C ARG A 92 -2.82 26.74 -0.49
N LEU A 93 -2.38 25.62 0.10
CA LEU A 93 -1.02 25.53 0.64
C LEU A 93 0.03 25.71 -0.46
N PRO A 94 1.16 26.39 -0.19
CA PRO A 94 2.29 26.37 -1.12
C PRO A 94 2.76 24.93 -1.29
N TRP A 95 3.21 24.58 -2.50
CA TRP A 95 3.51 23.18 -2.86
C TRP A 95 4.41 22.46 -1.85
N ARG A 96 5.46 23.14 -1.35
CA ARG A 96 6.37 22.58 -0.35
C ARG A 96 5.66 22.28 0.97
N ALA A 97 4.80 23.18 1.44
CA ALA A 97 4.02 22.95 2.65
C ALA A 97 3.03 21.80 2.45
N LEU A 98 2.39 21.69 1.28
CA LEU A 98 1.50 20.58 0.95
C LEU A 98 2.21 19.22 1.07
N LEU A 99 3.44 19.10 0.56
CA LEU A 99 4.21 17.85 0.65
C LEU A 99 4.50 17.48 2.12
N TRP A 100 5.05 18.41 2.90
CA TRP A 100 5.37 18.16 4.30
C TRP A 100 4.12 17.90 5.15
N SER A 101 3.07 18.71 4.96
CA SER A 101 1.81 18.52 5.67
C SER A 101 1.14 17.20 5.30
N SER A 102 1.22 16.77 4.04
CA SER A 102 0.64 15.49 3.61
C SER A 102 1.29 14.30 4.28
N ALA A 103 2.62 14.30 4.42
CA ALA A 103 3.35 13.26 5.16
C ALA A 103 3.03 13.32 6.66
N ALA A 104 3.06 14.51 7.27
CA ALA A 104 2.77 14.67 8.69
C ALA A 104 1.35 14.21 9.05
N VAL A 105 0.35 14.60 8.25
CA VAL A 105 -1.04 14.21 8.45
C VAL A 105 -1.24 12.72 8.19
N ALA A 106 -0.61 12.14 7.16
CA ALA A 106 -0.68 10.69 6.93
C ALA A 106 -0.09 9.89 8.10
N ALA A 107 1.06 10.30 8.61
CA ALA A 107 1.67 9.70 9.80
C ALA A 107 0.76 9.83 11.04
N ALA A 108 0.25 11.03 11.31
CA ALA A 108 -0.63 11.29 12.44
C ALA A 108 -1.94 10.50 12.35
N TRP A 109 -2.53 10.41 11.15
CA TRP A 109 -3.75 9.64 10.91
C TRP A 109 -3.54 8.14 11.14
N SER A 110 -2.46 7.56 10.58
CA SER A 110 -2.13 6.15 10.80
C SER A 110 -1.84 5.82 12.26
N VAL A 111 -1.11 6.69 12.96
CA VAL A 111 -0.87 6.53 14.41
C VAL A 111 -2.18 6.62 15.19
N LEU A 112 -3.03 7.60 14.88
CA LEU A 112 -4.31 7.78 15.57
C LEU A 112 -5.23 6.56 15.40
N LEU A 113 -5.24 5.93 14.21
CA LEU A 113 -5.95 4.67 13.98
C LEU A 113 -5.37 3.52 14.83
N ALA A 114 -4.06 3.34 14.83
CA ALA A 114 -3.39 2.29 15.60
C ALA A 114 -3.59 2.43 17.12
N LEU A 115 -3.77 3.67 17.61
CA LEU A 115 -4.09 3.93 19.02
C LEU A 115 -5.46 3.40 19.47
N THR A 116 -6.30 2.90 18.54
CA THR A 116 -7.53 2.15 18.87
C THR A 116 -7.22 1.00 19.84
N ASP A 117 -6.09 0.32 19.65
CA ASP A 117 -5.66 -0.80 20.48
C ASP A 117 -4.69 -0.37 21.60
N GLY A 118 -4.42 0.94 21.71
CA GLY A 118 -3.45 1.53 22.63
C GLY A 118 -2.01 1.43 22.12
N VAL A 119 -1.09 2.17 22.76
CA VAL A 119 0.30 2.31 22.29
C VAL A 119 1.01 0.96 22.17
N HIS A 120 0.96 0.13 23.22
CA HIS A 120 1.72 -1.12 23.21
C HIS A 120 1.16 -2.14 22.20
N LYS A 121 -0.16 -2.40 22.22
CA LYS A 121 -0.75 -3.41 21.34
C LYS A 121 -0.84 -2.94 19.90
N GLY A 122 -1.12 -1.66 19.68
CA GLY A 122 -1.31 -1.10 18.34
C GLY A 122 -0.04 -0.62 17.65
N LEU A 123 1.07 -0.32 18.35
CA LEU A 123 2.30 0.18 17.70
C LEU A 123 3.53 -0.70 17.92
N ILE A 124 3.60 -1.44 19.04
CA ILE A 124 4.82 -2.15 19.45
C ILE A 124 4.70 -3.66 19.23
N GLN A 125 3.68 -4.28 19.79
CA GLN A 125 3.39 -5.71 19.68
C GLN A 125 3.40 -6.24 18.23
N PRO A 126 2.89 -5.51 17.23
CA PRO A 126 2.86 -5.97 15.83
C PRO A 126 4.25 -6.24 15.28
N LEU A 127 5.23 -5.44 15.71
CA LEU A 127 6.62 -5.47 15.25
C LEU A 127 7.51 -6.41 16.08
N THR A 128 7.04 -6.84 17.27
CA THR A 128 7.77 -7.73 18.17
C THR A 128 7.19 -9.15 18.22
N ALA A 129 6.14 -9.44 17.46
CA ALA A 129 5.55 -10.77 17.40
C ALA A 129 6.58 -11.83 16.94
N ARG A 130 6.34 -13.10 17.29
CA ARG A 130 7.34 -14.19 17.15
C ARG A 130 7.90 -14.37 15.73
N GLY A 131 7.16 -13.96 14.70
CA GLY A 131 7.55 -14.08 13.29
C GLY A 131 8.32 -12.88 12.72
N GLN A 132 8.48 -11.79 13.48
CA GLN A 132 8.92 -10.49 12.96
C GLN A 132 10.44 -10.30 12.92
N TYR A 133 10.91 -9.39 12.06
CA TYR A 133 12.33 -9.12 11.82
C TYR A 133 13.14 -8.84 13.09
N LEU A 134 12.58 -8.09 14.04
CA LEU A 134 13.29 -7.68 15.26
C LEU A 134 13.77 -8.87 16.11
N ARG A 135 13.11 -10.03 15.99
CA ARG A 135 13.52 -11.25 16.69
C ARG A 135 14.90 -11.75 16.25
N ASP A 136 15.21 -11.62 14.97
CA ASP A 136 16.46 -12.15 14.40
C ASP A 136 17.59 -11.12 14.34
N VAL A 137 17.31 -9.84 14.63
CA VAL A 137 18.34 -8.78 14.66
C VAL A 137 19.53 -9.14 15.56
N PRO A 138 19.36 -9.65 16.80
CA PRO A 138 20.48 -10.03 17.65
C PRO A 138 21.35 -11.19 17.10
N ARG A 139 20.86 -11.94 16.11
CA ARG A 139 21.57 -13.05 15.46
C ARG A 139 22.51 -12.59 14.35
N VAL A 140 22.48 -11.29 14.00
CA VAL A 140 23.33 -10.70 12.96
C VAL A 140 24.63 -10.23 13.59
N HIS A 141 25.64 -11.09 13.58
CA HIS A 141 26.98 -10.81 14.11
C HIS A 141 27.92 -10.16 13.08
N GLY A 142 27.53 -10.13 11.80
CA GLY A 142 28.27 -9.44 10.75
C GLY A 142 27.65 -9.65 9.37
N VAL A 143 27.53 -8.57 8.58
CA VAL A 143 26.80 -8.57 7.30
C VAL A 143 27.26 -9.67 6.36
N GLY A 144 28.57 -9.80 6.12
CA GLY A 144 29.09 -10.82 5.18
C GLY A 144 28.83 -12.26 5.62
N ALA A 145 28.94 -12.55 6.92
CA ALA A 145 28.63 -13.88 7.45
C ALA A 145 27.13 -14.18 7.35
N THR A 146 26.29 -13.20 7.69
CA THR A 146 24.84 -13.31 7.56
C THR A 146 24.41 -13.54 6.11
N LEU A 147 24.99 -12.82 5.14
CA LEU A 147 24.66 -12.99 3.72
C LEU A 147 25.05 -14.37 3.20
N ARG A 148 26.28 -14.83 3.45
CA ARG A 148 26.75 -16.18 3.06
C ARG A 148 25.90 -17.30 3.67
N GLY A 149 25.50 -17.14 4.93
CA GLY A 149 24.67 -18.11 5.64
C GLY A 149 23.16 -17.90 5.48
N PHE A 150 22.69 -16.88 4.77
CA PHE A 150 21.28 -16.47 4.88
C PHE A 150 20.34 -17.59 4.42
N VAL A 151 20.63 -18.18 3.26
CA VAL A 151 19.79 -19.21 2.61
C VAL A 151 19.73 -20.50 3.44
N SER A 152 20.83 -20.88 4.10
CA SER A 152 20.90 -22.13 4.89
C SER A 152 20.00 -22.11 6.13
N HIS A 153 19.51 -20.95 6.53
CA HIS A 153 18.59 -20.80 7.67
C HIS A 153 17.12 -20.67 7.23
N ILE A 154 16.80 -20.75 5.93
CA ILE A 154 15.42 -20.64 5.42
C ILE A 154 14.67 -21.98 5.49
N VAL A 155 15.29 -23.09 5.07
CA VAL A 155 14.66 -24.43 5.02
C VAL A 155 15.55 -25.47 5.70
N GLY A 156 14.96 -26.37 6.49
CA GLY A 156 15.66 -27.55 7.04
C GLY A 156 16.73 -27.26 8.10
N SER A 157 16.83 -26.02 8.59
CA SER A 157 17.80 -25.60 9.59
C SER A 157 17.39 -25.97 11.01
N SER A 158 18.36 -26.29 11.87
CA SER A 158 18.16 -26.40 13.32
C SER A 158 17.99 -25.03 14.00
N GLN A 159 18.34 -23.94 13.32
CA GLN A 159 18.21 -22.57 13.78
C GLN A 159 17.50 -21.72 12.71
N PRO A 160 16.24 -22.03 12.35
CA PRO A 160 15.59 -21.35 11.23
C PRO A 160 15.40 -19.85 11.51
N TRP A 161 15.38 -19.05 10.46
CA TRP A 161 14.91 -17.67 10.53
C TRP A 161 13.43 -17.62 10.94
N SER A 162 13.02 -16.51 11.57
CA SER A 162 11.60 -16.21 11.80
C SER A 162 10.83 -16.11 10.49
N THR A 163 9.50 -16.23 10.56
CA THR A 163 8.62 -16.30 9.38
C THR A 163 8.86 -15.16 8.39
N HIS A 164 8.92 -13.91 8.85
CA HIS A 164 9.15 -12.76 7.98
C HIS A 164 10.57 -12.74 7.42
N VAL A 165 11.59 -13.02 8.22
CA VAL A 165 12.97 -13.07 7.70
C VAL A 165 13.15 -14.17 6.65
N ALA A 166 12.60 -15.37 6.88
CA ALA A 166 12.66 -16.48 5.93
C ALA A 166 11.83 -16.24 4.64
N GLY A 167 10.82 -15.38 4.73
CA GLY A 167 9.91 -15.02 3.64
C GLY A 167 10.45 -13.96 2.68
N HIS A 168 11.58 -13.32 3.01
CA HIS A 168 12.09 -12.16 2.30
C HIS A 168 13.61 -12.24 2.07
N PRO A 169 14.16 -11.47 1.13
CA PRO A 169 15.61 -11.29 1.03
C PRO A 169 16.15 -10.51 2.26
N PRO A 170 17.48 -10.48 2.47
CA PRO A 170 18.08 -10.03 3.73
C PRO A 170 17.95 -8.52 3.99
N GLY A 171 17.53 -7.72 3.01
CA GLY A 171 17.55 -6.26 3.10
C GLY A 171 16.77 -5.72 4.29
N ALA A 172 15.58 -6.27 4.58
CA ALA A 172 14.76 -5.80 5.70
C ALA A 172 15.42 -6.13 7.05
N LEU A 173 15.93 -7.35 7.23
CA LEU A 173 16.68 -7.74 8.43
C LEU A 173 17.91 -6.83 8.63
N LEU A 174 18.68 -6.61 7.58
CA LEU A 174 19.89 -5.77 7.62
C LEU A 174 19.57 -4.29 7.91
N THR A 175 18.38 -3.82 7.52
CA THR A 175 17.91 -2.47 7.86
C THR A 175 17.73 -2.30 9.37
N PHE A 176 17.03 -3.24 10.01
CA PHE A 176 16.81 -3.19 11.45
C PHE A 176 18.07 -3.47 12.24
N TRP A 177 18.94 -4.33 11.73
CA TRP A 177 20.28 -4.49 12.28
C TRP A 177 21.09 -3.19 12.19
N ALA A 178 21.08 -2.49 11.06
CA ALA A 178 21.81 -1.22 10.92
C ALA A 178 21.29 -0.14 11.87
N LEU A 179 19.96 -0.06 12.07
CA LEU A 179 19.37 0.81 13.09
C LEU A 179 19.86 0.44 14.50
N HIS A 180 19.83 -0.85 14.84
CA HIS A 180 20.29 -1.33 16.14
C HIS A 180 21.78 -1.05 16.37
N ALA A 181 22.62 -1.34 15.38
CA ALA A 181 24.06 -1.07 15.43
C ALA A 181 24.38 0.42 15.55
N GLY A 182 23.53 1.30 14.98
CA GLY A 182 23.63 2.76 15.11
C GLY A 182 23.05 3.34 16.40
N GLY A 183 22.64 2.51 17.37
CA GLY A 183 22.08 2.96 18.65
C GLY A 183 20.57 3.26 18.62
N LEU A 184 19.90 3.04 17.49
CA LEU A 184 18.46 3.25 17.29
C LEU A 184 17.71 1.91 17.29
N GLY A 185 18.08 1.03 18.22
CA GLY A 185 17.52 -0.31 18.35
C GLY A 185 16.14 -0.34 19.01
N GLY A 186 15.42 -1.43 18.79
CA GLY A 186 14.17 -1.72 19.48
C GLY A 186 12.90 -1.29 18.72
N PRO A 187 11.74 -1.68 19.24
CA PRO A 187 10.49 -1.60 18.49
C PRO A 187 9.95 -0.18 18.28
N GLY A 188 10.27 0.76 19.18
CA GLY A 188 9.86 2.16 19.02
C GLY A 188 10.48 2.81 17.77
N PHE A 189 11.79 2.63 17.56
CA PHE A 189 12.48 3.13 16.37
C PHE A 189 12.07 2.36 15.11
N ALA A 190 11.81 1.07 15.22
CA ALA A 190 11.26 0.28 14.11
C ALA A 190 9.87 0.80 13.68
N ALA A 191 8.98 1.09 14.63
CA ALA A 191 7.67 1.69 14.37
C ALA A 191 7.83 3.07 13.73
N ALA A 192 8.71 3.92 14.28
CA ALA A 192 8.99 5.24 13.72
C ALA A 192 9.48 5.15 12.27
N LEU A 193 10.36 4.21 11.94
CA LEU A 193 10.82 3.98 10.57
C LEU A 193 9.66 3.57 9.64
N CYS A 194 8.78 2.66 10.08
CA CYS A 194 7.63 2.21 9.29
C CYS A 194 6.64 3.34 9.04
N ILE A 195 6.28 4.08 10.09
CA ILE A 195 5.37 5.24 10.02
C ILE A 195 5.95 6.32 9.09
N ALA A 196 7.20 6.73 9.32
CA ALA A 196 7.84 7.77 8.53
C ALA A 196 8.02 7.32 7.07
N GLY A 197 8.46 6.07 6.84
CA GLY A 197 8.60 5.48 5.52
C GLY A 197 7.28 5.47 4.76
N GLY A 198 6.23 4.89 5.33
CA GLY A 198 4.91 4.79 4.71
C GLY A 198 4.27 6.15 4.46
N ALA A 199 4.32 7.06 5.44
CA ALA A 199 3.78 8.41 5.29
C ALA A 199 4.53 9.24 4.23
N SER A 200 5.86 9.04 4.09
CA SER A 200 6.66 9.72 3.08
C SER A 200 6.34 9.30 1.63
N ALA A 201 5.61 8.19 1.44
CA ALA A 201 5.18 7.79 0.11
C ALA A 201 4.16 8.77 -0.48
N VAL A 202 3.34 9.42 0.36
CA VAL A 202 2.36 10.42 -0.09
C VAL A 202 3.02 11.55 -0.89
N PRO A 203 4.01 12.30 -0.34
CA PRO A 203 4.68 13.33 -1.12
C PRO A 203 5.44 12.79 -2.34
N ALA A 204 6.03 11.59 -2.28
CA ALA A 204 6.69 10.98 -3.44
C ALA A 204 5.72 10.76 -4.61
N VAL A 205 4.54 10.21 -4.32
CA VAL A 205 3.47 9.99 -5.30
C VAL A 205 2.91 11.32 -5.82
N LEU A 206 2.77 12.33 -4.95
CA LEU A 206 2.34 13.68 -5.34
C LEU A 206 3.33 14.36 -6.29
N ILE A 207 4.64 14.20 -6.08
CA ILE A 207 5.68 14.72 -6.98
C ILE A 207 5.53 14.08 -8.37
N VAL A 208 5.43 12.75 -8.45
CA VAL A 208 5.24 12.05 -9.73
C VAL A 208 3.94 12.45 -10.42
N THR A 209 2.86 12.60 -9.63
CA THR A 209 1.56 13.03 -10.14
C THR A 209 1.63 14.44 -10.71
N ARG A 210 2.27 15.38 -10.00
CA ARG A 210 2.46 16.75 -10.47
C ARG A 210 3.23 16.78 -11.79
N ASP A 211 4.30 16.00 -11.85
CA ASP A 211 5.18 15.94 -13.03
C ASP A 211 4.47 15.37 -14.27
N LEU A 212 3.59 14.40 -14.09
CA LEU A 212 2.92 13.72 -15.21
C LEU A 212 1.56 14.31 -15.58
N LEU A 213 0.84 14.87 -14.61
CA LEU A 213 -0.56 15.22 -14.74
C LEU A 213 -0.86 16.69 -14.39
N GLY A 214 0.12 17.43 -13.86
CA GLY A 214 -0.03 18.82 -13.44
C GLY A 214 -0.36 18.96 -11.95
N GLU A 215 -0.03 20.12 -11.40
CA GLU A 215 -0.12 20.41 -9.96
C GLU A 215 -1.56 20.32 -9.44
N ASP A 216 -2.55 20.81 -10.20
CA ASP A 216 -3.97 20.76 -9.83
C ASP A 216 -4.49 19.35 -9.57
N ARG A 217 -4.05 18.38 -10.38
CA ARG A 217 -4.44 16.98 -10.24
C ARG A 217 -3.74 16.33 -9.05
N ALA A 218 -2.46 16.67 -8.81
CA ALA A 218 -1.77 16.23 -7.61
C ALA A 218 -2.42 16.77 -6.33
N ARG A 219 -2.78 18.06 -6.31
CA ARG A 219 -3.54 18.68 -5.21
C ARG A 219 -4.89 18.00 -4.98
N THR A 220 -5.57 17.59 -6.06
CA THR A 220 -6.83 16.84 -5.98
C THR A 220 -6.62 15.45 -5.35
N ALA A 221 -5.49 14.78 -5.61
CA ALA A 221 -5.18 13.46 -5.07
C ALA A 221 -4.73 13.49 -3.59
N ALA A 222 -4.12 14.58 -3.13
CA ALA A 222 -3.49 14.65 -1.81
C ALA A 222 -4.43 14.26 -0.65
N PRO A 223 -5.66 14.79 -0.53
CA PRO A 223 -6.62 14.35 0.49
C PRO A 223 -6.87 12.84 0.46
N PHE A 224 -7.07 12.27 -0.73
CA PHE A 224 -7.40 10.85 -0.89
C PHE A 224 -6.24 9.94 -0.51
N LEU A 225 -5.01 10.30 -0.87
CA LEU A 225 -3.80 9.53 -0.53
C LEU A 225 -3.56 9.46 0.98
N ILE A 226 -3.87 10.54 1.70
CA ILE A 226 -3.79 10.61 3.16
C ILE A 226 -4.84 9.72 3.82
N THR A 227 -6.06 9.72 3.28
CA THR A 227 -7.24 9.08 3.89
C THR A 227 -7.59 7.72 3.31
N LEU A 228 -6.65 7.03 2.65
CA LEU A 228 -6.90 5.67 2.17
C LEU A 228 -7.20 4.75 3.36
N PRO A 229 -8.15 3.81 3.26
CA PRO A 229 -8.35 2.79 4.30
C PRO A 229 -7.06 2.00 4.59
N ALA A 230 -6.20 1.83 3.59
CA ALA A 230 -4.85 1.29 3.71
C ALA A 230 -4.00 1.92 4.83
N ALA A 231 -4.31 3.15 5.26
CA ALA A 231 -3.64 3.84 6.37
C ALA A 231 -3.66 3.06 7.69
N ILE A 232 -4.62 2.13 7.87
CA ILE A 232 -4.71 1.20 8.99
C ILE A 232 -3.40 0.40 9.17
N TRP A 233 -2.82 -0.07 8.06
CA TRP A 233 -1.66 -0.96 8.09
C TRP A 233 -0.30 -0.25 8.01
N ILE A 234 -0.29 1.09 7.92
CA ILE A 234 0.94 1.88 7.78
C ILE A 234 1.74 1.92 9.09
N ALA A 235 1.08 2.11 10.23
CA ALA A 235 1.77 2.23 11.51
C ALA A 235 2.24 0.90 12.10
N VAL A 236 1.78 -0.21 11.52
CA VAL A 236 1.84 -1.54 12.15
C VAL A 236 2.53 -2.60 11.31
N SER A 237 2.97 -2.26 10.10
CA SER A 237 3.65 -3.19 9.21
C SER A 237 4.98 -2.64 8.68
N PHE A 238 5.96 -3.54 8.56
CA PHE A 238 7.20 -3.30 7.84
C PHE A 238 6.99 -3.01 6.35
N ASP A 239 5.88 -3.47 5.77
CA ASP A 239 5.51 -3.18 4.38
C ASP A 239 5.29 -1.67 4.13
N ALA A 240 4.99 -0.90 5.19
CA ALA A 240 4.90 0.56 5.11
C ALA A 240 6.26 1.21 4.80
N PHE A 241 7.34 0.70 5.38
CA PHE A 241 8.69 1.15 5.03
C PHE A 241 8.99 0.82 3.56
N PHE A 242 8.58 -0.38 3.09
CA PHE A 242 8.80 -0.81 1.71
C PHE A 242 8.04 0.09 0.72
N LEU A 243 6.80 0.45 1.06
CA LEU A 243 6.01 1.43 0.32
C LEU A 243 6.79 2.75 0.15
N GLY A 244 7.35 3.30 1.23
CA GLY A 244 8.19 4.50 1.17
C GLY A 244 9.35 4.36 0.18
N VAL A 245 10.16 3.30 0.33
CA VAL A 245 11.32 3.05 -0.54
C VAL A 245 10.92 2.96 -2.01
N THR A 246 9.87 2.18 -2.32
CA THR A 246 9.40 2.01 -3.71
C THR A 246 8.82 3.30 -4.29
N ALA A 247 8.10 4.10 -3.50
CA ALA A 247 7.53 5.36 -3.95
C ALA A 247 8.62 6.38 -4.31
N TRP A 248 9.67 6.47 -3.48
CA TRP A 248 10.84 7.30 -3.76
C TRP A 248 11.68 6.77 -4.92
N ALA A 249 11.77 5.45 -5.13
CA ALA A 249 12.42 4.87 -6.30
C ALA A 249 11.75 5.34 -7.60
N VAL A 250 10.42 5.27 -7.66
CA VAL A 250 9.64 5.76 -8.82
C VAL A 250 9.77 7.27 -8.99
N ALA A 251 9.74 8.04 -7.88
CA ALA A 251 9.92 9.49 -7.92
C ALA A 251 11.32 9.90 -8.40
N ALA A 252 12.37 9.18 -7.98
CA ALA A 252 13.74 9.41 -8.42
C ALA A 252 13.92 9.17 -9.92
N VAL A 253 13.31 8.10 -10.48
CA VAL A 253 13.28 7.87 -11.94
C VAL A 253 12.59 9.03 -12.66
N GLY A 254 11.45 9.50 -12.15
CA GLY A 254 10.74 10.65 -12.72
C GLY A 254 11.59 11.92 -12.71
N ALA A 255 12.26 12.21 -11.60
CA ALA A 255 13.17 13.33 -11.48
C ALA A 255 14.39 13.21 -12.42
N ALA A 256 14.94 12.00 -12.58
CA ALA A 256 16.02 11.71 -13.51
C ALA A 256 15.60 11.94 -14.96
N ALA A 257 14.42 11.46 -15.36
CA ALA A 257 13.89 11.60 -16.71
C ALA A 257 13.65 13.06 -17.12
N ARG A 258 13.38 13.96 -16.16
CA ARG A 258 13.19 15.39 -16.40
C ARG A 258 14.46 16.23 -16.27
N SER A 259 15.51 15.67 -15.69
CA SER A 259 16.81 16.34 -15.53
C SER A 259 17.69 16.10 -16.76
N THR A 260 18.79 16.84 -16.87
CA THR A 260 19.80 16.67 -17.93
C THR A 260 21.20 16.48 -17.34
N GLY A 261 22.15 16.05 -18.17
CA GLY A 261 23.57 15.92 -17.80
C GLY A 261 23.84 15.03 -16.57
N ALA A 262 24.82 15.44 -15.77
CA ALA A 262 25.26 14.72 -14.57
C ALA A 262 24.15 14.55 -13.53
N ARG A 263 23.25 15.53 -13.40
CA ARG A 263 22.11 15.46 -12.47
C ARG A 263 21.15 14.34 -12.83
N SER A 264 20.84 14.17 -14.12
CA SER A 264 19.99 13.06 -14.60
C SER A 264 20.63 11.71 -14.28
N ALA A 265 21.93 11.58 -14.55
CA ALA A 265 22.68 10.35 -14.26
C ALA A 265 22.70 10.03 -12.76
N ALA A 266 23.00 11.01 -11.90
CA ALA A 266 23.02 10.83 -10.45
C ALA A 266 21.65 10.39 -9.90
N LEU A 267 20.56 11.04 -10.34
CA LEU A 267 19.21 10.67 -9.92
C LEU A 267 18.81 9.28 -10.44
N ALA A 268 19.22 8.91 -11.66
CA ALA A 268 18.98 7.58 -12.20
C ALA A 268 19.76 6.51 -11.42
N VAL A 269 21.01 6.78 -11.01
CA VAL A 269 21.78 5.88 -10.14
C VAL A 269 21.07 5.72 -8.79
N VAL A 270 20.68 6.83 -8.14
CA VAL A 270 19.90 6.79 -6.88
C VAL A 270 18.64 5.95 -7.04
N ALA A 271 17.90 6.14 -8.15
CA ALA A 271 16.72 5.34 -8.43
C ALA A 271 17.04 3.85 -8.58
N GLY A 272 18.10 3.50 -9.31
CA GLY A 272 18.56 2.13 -9.47
C GLY A 272 18.93 1.46 -8.15
N LEU A 273 19.65 2.19 -7.28
CA LEU A 273 19.99 1.73 -5.94
C LEU A 273 18.74 1.49 -5.08
N LEU A 274 17.74 2.39 -5.14
CA LEU A 274 16.47 2.21 -4.43
C LEU A 274 15.66 1.03 -4.98
N PHE A 275 15.69 0.77 -6.29
CA PHE A 275 15.06 -0.42 -6.89
C PHE A 275 15.74 -1.72 -6.50
N ALA A 276 17.08 -1.76 -6.50
CA ALA A 276 17.83 -2.91 -5.99
C ALA A 276 17.59 -3.13 -4.50
N TYR A 277 17.50 -2.05 -3.73
CA TYR A 277 17.15 -2.11 -2.32
C TYR A 277 15.73 -2.67 -2.13
N ALA A 278 14.74 -2.18 -2.86
CA ALA A 278 13.38 -2.72 -2.84
C ALA A 278 13.34 -4.21 -3.20
N ALA A 279 14.10 -4.64 -4.22
CA ALA A 279 14.23 -6.05 -4.57
C ALA A 279 14.84 -6.90 -3.43
N ASN A 280 15.68 -6.31 -2.58
CA ASN A 280 16.24 -6.95 -1.38
C ASN A 280 15.37 -6.80 -0.12
N LEU A 281 14.35 -5.93 -0.13
CA LEU A 281 13.36 -5.82 0.94
C LEU A 281 12.28 -6.89 0.82
N SER A 282 11.79 -7.14 -0.40
CA SER A 282 10.82 -8.19 -0.68
C SER A 282 10.83 -8.60 -2.16
N TYR A 283 10.76 -9.91 -2.43
CA TYR A 283 10.83 -10.46 -3.78
C TYR A 283 9.77 -9.89 -4.73
N GLY A 284 8.55 -9.62 -4.23
CA GLY A 284 7.45 -9.11 -5.03
C GLY A 284 7.60 -7.65 -5.49
N LEU A 285 8.49 -6.87 -4.87
CA LEU A 285 8.63 -5.43 -5.16
C LEU A 285 9.30 -5.16 -6.51
N VAL A 286 9.88 -6.17 -7.15
CA VAL A 286 10.31 -6.07 -8.56
C VAL A 286 9.14 -5.70 -9.49
N LEU A 287 7.91 -6.03 -9.10
CA LEU A 287 6.68 -5.72 -9.84
C LEU A 287 6.29 -4.22 -9.79
N ILE A 288 7.05 -3.38 -9.07
CA ILE A 288 6.93 -1.91 -9.14
C ILE A 288 7.62 -1.35 -10.38
N ALA A 289 8.58 -2.06 -10.99
CA ALA A 289 9.35 -1.59 -12.14
C ALA A 289 8.51 -1.05 -13.33
N PRO A 290 7.33 -1.63 -13.68
CA PRO A 290 6.46 -1.06 -14.70
C PRO A 290 6.05 0.40 -14.45
N LEU A 291 5.91 0.83 -13.18
CA LEU A 291 5.62 2.23 -12.85
C LEU A 291 6.78 3.14 -13.28
N ALA A 292 8.03 2.74 -13.06
CA ALA A 292 9.19 3.49 -13.54
C ALA A 292 9.19 3.63 -15.06
N ILE A 293 8.84 2.55 -15.78
CA ILE A 293 8.72 2.57 -17.25
C ILE A 293 7.66 3.59 -17.68
N VAL A 294 6.48 3.60 -17.05
CA VAL A 294 5.41 4.56 -17.36
C VAL A 294 5.85 6.01 -17.11
N VAL A 295 6.54 6.24 -16.00
CA VAL A 295 7.02 7.57 -15.59
C VAL A 295 8.12 8.09 -16.54
N ALA A 296 9.07 7.25 -16.93
CA ALA A 296 10.18 7.61 -17.82
C ALA A 296 9.98 7.19 -19.28
N ARG A 297 8.75 6.90 -19.71
CA ARG A 297 8.43 6.34 -21.05
C ARG A 297 8.94 7.12 -22.25
N ARG A 298 9.26 8.41 -22.08
CA ARG A 298 9.80 9.29 -23.13
C ARG A 298 11.32 9.48 -23.05
N ARG A 299 12.00 8.83 -22.10
CA ARG A 299 13.40 9.11 -21.71
C ARG A 299 14.12 7.81 -21.32
N SER A 300 14.38 6.96 -22.31
CA SER A 300 15.02 5.64 -22.13
C SER A 300 16.37 5.69 -21.40
N ARG A 301 17.19 6.73 -21.61
CA ARG A 301 18.49 6.85 -20.94
C ARG A 301 18.40 6.79 -19.41
N ALA A 302 17.39 7.43 -18.81
CA ALA A 302 17.21 7.38 -17.36
C ALA A 302 16.89 5.96 -16.87
N LEU A 303 16.08 5.21 -17.62
CA LEU A 303 15.78 3.82 -17.33
C LEU A 303 16.99 2.91 -17.50
N ILE A 304 17.81 3.13 -18.53
CA ILE A 304 19.02 2.34 -18.78
C ILE A 304 20.02 2.55 -17.64
N VAL A 305 20.28 3.80 -17.25
CA VAL A 305 21.22 4.09 -16.15
C VAL A 305 20.69 3.55 -14.82
N ALA A 306 19.39 3.72 -14.52
CA ALA A 306 18.79 3.16 -13.31
C ALA A 306 18.84 1.62 -13.31
N GLY A 307 18.53 0.98 -14.43
CA GLY A 307 18.62 -0.47 -14.59
C GLY A 307 20.05 -1.00 -14.41
N ALA A 308 21.04 -0.32 -15.00
CA ALA A 308 22.44 -0.68 -14.85
C ALA A 308 22.92 -0.53 -13.39
N ALA A 309 22.55 0.56 -12.71
CA ALA A 309 22.86 0.76 -11.31
C ALA A 309 22.18 -0.28 -10.40
N ALA A 310 20.92 -0.63 -10.69
CA ALA A 310 20.22 -1.68 -9.96
C ALA A 310 20.89 -3.05 -10.15
N ALA A 311 21.23 -3.41 -11.39
CA ALA A 311 21.93 -4.64 -11.70
C ALA A 311 23.30 -4.71 -11.01
N ALA A 312 24.09 -3.62 -11.07
CA ALA A 312 25.37 -3.54 -10.38
C ALA A 312 25.22 -3.73 -8.86
N ALA A 313 24.25 -3.09 -8.23
CA ALA A 313 23.98 -3.26 -6.80
C ALA A 313 23.56 -4.70 -6.46
N MET A 314 22.70 -5.32 -7.27
CA MET A 314 22.33 -6.73 -7.11
C MET A 314 23.54 -7.66 -7.22
N LEU A 315 24.45 -7.41 -8.18
CA LEU A 315 25.69 -8.18 -8.34
C LEU A 315 26.63 -8.01 -7.14
N VAL A 316 26.74 -6.81 -6.58
CA VAL A 316 27.53 -6.57 -5.35
C VAL A 316 26.99 -7.40 -4.19
N VAL A 317 25.67 -7.40 -3.96
CA VAL A 317 25.05 -8.25 -2.92
C VAL A 317 25.31 -9.73 -3.21
N GLY A 318 25.17 -10.15 -4.47
CA GLY A 318 25.53 -11.49 -4.94
C GLY A 318 26.97 -11.88 -4.58
N ALA A 319 27.94 -11.03 -4.91
CA ALA A 319 29.35 -11.25 -4.64
C ALA A 319 29.69 -11.33 -3.15
N THR A 320 28.86 -10.75 -2.28
CA THR A 320 29.02 -10.84 -0.82
C THR A 320 28.45 -12.12 -0.20
N GLY A 321 27.84 -12.98 -1.01
CA GLY A 321 27.43 -14.34 -0.61
C GLY A 321 25.93 -14.59 -0.59
N PHE A 322 25.09 -13.63 -1.01
CA PHE A 322 23.65 -13.84 -1.13
C PHE A 322 23.20 -13.67 -2.59
N TRP A 323 22.98 -14.79 -3.28
CA TRP A 323 22.38 -14.78 -4.61
C TRP A 323 20.85 -14.74 -4.50
N TRP A 324 20.24 -13.70 -5.07
CA TRP A 324 18.81 -13.41 -4.90
C TRP A 324 17.90 -14.55 -5.37
N PHE A 325 18.27 -15.24 -6.45
CA PHE A 325 17.48 -16.35 -6.98
C PHE A 325 17.53 -17.59 -6.08
N ASP A 326 18.65 -17.85 -5.40
CA ASP A 326 18.76 -18.96 -4.45
C ASP A 326 17.88 -18.69 -3.22
N GLY A 327 17.88 -17.44 -2.75
CA GLY A 327 16.95 -16.98 -1.72
C GLY A 327 15.49 -17.18 -2.14
N LEU A 328 15.11 -16.75 -3.35
CA LEU A 328 13.76 -16.92 -3.87
C LEU A 328 13.36 -18.40 -3.96
N ALA A 329 14.26 -19.27 -4.45
CA ALA A 329 14.01 -20.70 -4.55
C ALA A 329 13.77 -21.32 -3.17
N ALA A 330 14.62 -21.01 -2.18
CA ALA A 330 14.46 -21.48 -0.81
C ALA A 330 13.17 -20.94 -0.17
N THR A 331 12.84 -19.66 -0.36
CA THR A 331 11.60 -19.07 0.14
C THR A 331 10.37 -19.74 -0.47
N ARG A 332 10.38 -20.10 -1.76
CA ARG A 332 9.27 -20.83 -2.40
C ARG A 332 9.01 -22.19 -1.74
N VAL A 333 10.08 -22.94 -1.45
CA VAL A 333 9.98 -24.21 -0.72
C VAL A 333 9.40 -23.98 0.69
N ARG A 334 9.88 -22.96 1.39
CA ARG A 334 9.39 -22.60 2.73
C ARG A 334 7.90 -22.20 2.72
N VAL A 335 7.48 -21.40 1.75
CA VAL A 335 6.09 -20.94 1.58
C VAL A 335 5.18 -22.12 1.27
N ALA A 336 5.59 -23.02 0.37
CA ALA A 336 4.83 -24.22 0.03
C ALA A 336 4.63 -25.14 1.26
N GLY A 337 5.64 -25.27 2.12
CA GLY A 337 5.55 -26.02 3.38
C GLY A 337 5.02 -25.23 4.59
N GLY A 338 4.58 -23.97 4.39
CA GLY A 338 4.17 -23.05 5.46
C GLY A 338 2.67 -22.78 5.50
N VAL A 339 2.28 -21.79 6.33
CA VAL A 339 0.88 -21.34 6.48
C VAL A 339 0.26 -20.93 5.14
N ALA A 340 0.99 -20.15 4.33
CA ALA A 340 0.53 -19.77 3.01
C ALA A 340 0.31 -20.99 2.09
N GLY A 341 1.17 -22.02 2.18
CA GLY A 341 1.01 -23.32 1.51
C GLY A 341 -0.34 -23.98 1.78
N ALA A 342 -0.78 -23.95 3.04
CA ALA A 342 -2.03 -24.54 3.50
C ALA A 342 -3.30 -23.75 3.12
N ARG A 343 -3.16 -22.49 2.68
CA ARG A 343 -4.27 -21.64 2.27
C ARG A 343 -4.80 -22.05 0.88
N PRO A 344 -6.11 -22.33 0.69
CA PRO A 344 -6.66 -22.75 -0.59
C PRO A 344 -6.50 -21.70 -1.69
N TYR A 345 -5.72 -22.01 -2.73
CA TYR A 345 -5.41 -21.06 -3.81
C TYR A 345 -6.67 -20.48 -4.47
N SER A 346 -7.67 -21.32 -4.77
CA SER A 346 -8.92 -20.91 -5.43
C SER A 346 -9.75 -19.90 -4.64
N TYR A 347 -9.65 -19.90 -3.32
CA TYR A 347 -10.29 -18.89 -2.48
C TYR A 347 -9.47 -17.60 -2.46
N PHE A 348 -8.17 -17.71 -2.18
CA PHE A 348 -7.32 -16.54 -1.94
C PHE A 348 -7.09 -15.68 -3.18
N VAL A 349 -7.02 -16.25 -4.39
CA VAL A 349 -6.94 -15.48 -5.65
C VAL A 349 -8.14 -14.53 -5.87
N VAL A 350 -9.26 -14.76 -5.17
CA VAL A 350 -10.44 -13.88 -5.21
C VAL A 350 -10.54 -13.05 -3.92
N ALA A 351 -10.31 -13.66 -2.77
CA ALA A 351 -10.37 -13.00 -1.47
C ALA A 351 -9.34 -11.87 -1.35
N ASP A 352 -8.13 -12.06 -1.89
CA ASP A 352 -7.07 -11.06 -1.84
C ASP A 352 -7.46 -9.80 -2.65
N LEU A 353 -8.11 -9.96 -3.80
CA LEU A 353 -8.66 -8.83 -4.56
C LEU A 353 -9.82 -8.13 -3.83
N ALA A 354 -10.65 -8.87 -3.09
CA ALA A 354 -11.68 -8.28 -2.24
C ALA A 354 -11.06 -7.47 -1.08
N VAL A 355 -10.00 -7.97 -0.46
CA VAL A 355 -9.23 -7.24 0.55
C VAL A 355 -8.61 -5.97 -0.03
N LEU A 356 -8.05 -6.02 -1.24
CA LEU A 356 -7.55 -4.84 -1.93
C LEU A 356 -8.64 -3.78 -2.12
N VAL A 357 -9.85 -4.18 -2.51
CA VAL A 357 -10.99 -3.25 -2.64
C VAL A 357 -11.31 -2.57 -1.31
N LEU A 358 -11.29 -3.31 -0.19
CA LEU A 358 -11.49 -2.73 1.13
C LEU A 358 -10.35 -1.78 1.54
N ALA A 359 -9.10 -2.15 1.27
CA ALA A 359 -7.92 -1.34 1.58
C ALA A 359 -7.84 -0.06 0.71
N LEU A 360 -8.30 -0.11 -0.53
CA LEU A 360 -8.38 1.05 -1.42
C LEU A 360 -9.60 1.94 -1.12
N GLY A 361 -10.74 1.34 -0.79
CA GLY A 361 -11.97 2.04 -0.46
C GLY A 361 -12.86 2.42 -1.65
N PRO A 362 -14.09 2.89 -1.38
CA PRO A 362 -15.13 3.07 -2.38
C PRO A 362 -14.81 4.17 -3.42
N ALA A 363 -14.09 5.22 -3.02
CA ALA A 363 -13.71 6.29 -3.93
C ALA A 363 -12.73 5.81 -5.00
N VAL A 364 -11.71 5.03 -4.60
CA VAL A 364 -10.75 4.46 -5.54
C VAL A 364 -11.44 3.47 -6.48
N ALA A 365 -12.34 2.62 -5.98
CA ALA A 365 -13.11 1.70 -6.83
C ALA A 365 -13.91 2.43 -7.93
N ALA A 366 -14.64 3.49 -7.56
CA ALA A 366 -15.33 4.34 -8.52
C ALA A 366 -14.37 5.06 -9.48
N GLY A 367 -13.22 5.53 -8.96
CA GLY A 367 -12.16 6.17 -9.73
C GLY A 367 -11.55 5.24 -10.78
N VAL A 368 -11.29 3.98 -10.45
CA VAL A 368 -10.72 2.97 -11.37
C VAL A 368 -11.67 2.73 -12.55
N ALA A 369 -12.97 2.57 -12.29
CA ALA A 369 -13.98 2.42 -13.34
C ALA A 369 -14.07 3.65 -14.27
N ARG A 370 -13.78 4.85 -13.74
CA ARG A 370 -13.69 6.07 -14.55
C ARG A 370 -12.37 6.18 -15.31
N ALA A 371 -11.26 5.79 -14.69
CA ALA A 371 -9.95 5.81 -15.31
C ALA A 371 -9.90 4.93 -16.56
N ALA A 372 -10.62 3.79 -16.56
CA ALA A 372 -10.75 2.91 -17.72
C ALA A 372 -11.49 3.54 -18.93
N ARG A 373 -12.20 4.66 -18.76
CA ARG A 373 -12.98 5.29 -19.84
C ARG A 373 -12.08 5.96 -20.89
N ARG A 374 -12.59 6.04 -22.13
CA ARG A 374 -11.99 6.86 -23.20
C ARG A 374 -12.03 8.34 -22.79
N GLY A 375 -10.93 9.07 -22.98
CA GLY A 375 -10.79 10.49 -22.60
C GLY A 375 -9.97 10.76 -21.33
N THR A 376 -9.69 9.74 -20.50
CA THR A 376 -8.77 9.90 -19.35
C THR A 376 -7.33 10.07 -19.83
N ALA A 377 -6.57 10.93 -19.14
CA ALA A 377 -5.16 11.17 -19.44
C ALA A 377 -4.38 9.84 -19.55
N PRO A 378 -3.68 9.56 -20.66
CA PRO A 378 -3.02 8.28 -20.87
C PRO A 378 -2.01 7.93 -19.77
N ALA A 379 -1.27 8.90 -19.25
CA ALA A 379 -0.31 8.70 -18.16
C ALA A 379 -0.99 8.17 -16.89
N LEU A 380 -2.16 8.72 -16.52
CA LEU A 380 -2.91 8.27 -15.35
C LEU A 380 -3.39 6.82 -15.53
N ARG A 381 -3.94 6.50 -16.71
CA ARG A 381 -4.40 5.14 -17.02
C ARG A 381 -3.26 4.13 -16.94
N LEU A 382 -2.10 4.46 -17.50
CA LEU A 382 -0.93 3.58 -17.49
C LEU A 382 -0.38 3.37 -16.07
N LEU A 383 -0.37 4.41 -15.21
CA LEU A 383 0.05 4.25 -13.81
C LEU A 383 -0.87 3.31 -13.04
N VAL A 384 -2.19 3.54 -13.13
CA VAL A 384 -3.19 2.70 -12.46
C VAL A 384 -3.13 1.27 -12.99
N ALA A 385 -3.04 1.10 -14.31
CA ALA A 385 -2.94 -0.22 -14.94
C ALA A 385 -1.64 -0.95 -14.57
N ALA A 386 -0.50 -0.26 -14.51
CA ALA A 386 0.78 -0.84 -14.12
C ALA A 386 0.75 -1.35 -12.67
N ALA A 387 0.17 -0.58 -11.74
CA ALA A 387 0.03 -0.99 -10.35
C ALA A 387 -0.93 -2.18 -10.20
N LEU A 388 -2.09 -2.16 -10.89
CA LEU A 388 -3.03 -3.28 -10.91
C LEU A 388 -2.43 -4.54 -11.53
N ALA A 389 -1.69 -4.41 -12.64
CA ALA A 389 -1.01 -5.53 -13.27
C ALA A 389 0.05 -6.15 -12.35
N GLY A 390 0.80 -5.32 -11.62
CA GLY A 390 1.74 -5.80 -10.60
C GLY A 390 1.05 -6.63 -9.52
N ILE A 391 -0.09 -6.15 -9.01
CA ILE A 391 -0.91 -6.92 -8.06
C ILE A 391 -1.42 -8.22 -8.67
N LEU A 392 -2.02 -8.18 -9.86
CA LEU A 392 -2.57 -9.38 -10.49
C LEU A 392 -1.49 -10.43 -10.75
N ILE A 393 -0.30 -10.02 -11.19
CA ILE A 393 0.84 -10.93 -11.35
C ILE A 393 1.24 -11.51 -9.99
N ALA A 394 1.36 -10.67 -8.94
CA ALA A 394 1.70 -11.13 -7.60
C ALA A 394 0.69 -12.15 -7.06
N ASP A 395 -0.59 -11.86 -7.19
CA ASP A 395 -1.72 -12.68 -6.75
C ASP A 395 -1.74 -14.05 -7.48
N LEU A 396 -1.62 -14.03 -8.80
CA LEU A 396 -1.58 -15.25 -9.64
C LEU A 396 -0.35 -16.12 -9.37
N THR A 397 0.72 -15.61 -8.76
CA THR A 397 1.85 -16.46 -8.35
C THR A 397 1.49 -17.37 -7.17
N GLY A 398 0.47 -17.04 -6.38
CA GLY A 398 0.09 -17.76 -5.16
C GLY A 398 1.13 -17.70 -4.04
N LEU A 399 2.15 -16.84 -4.16
CA LEU A 399 3.17 -16.64 -3.13
C LEU A 399 2.67 -15.77 -1.98
N ALA A 400 1.86 -14.76 -2.30
CA ALA A 400 1.01 -14.08 -1.34
C ALA A 400 -0.37 -14.76 -1.39
N ARG A 401 -0.81 -15.33 -0.28
CA ARG A 401 -2.17 -15.86 -0.10
C ARG A 401 -2.66 -15.32 1.22
N GLY A 402 -3.45 -14.26 1.24
CA GLY A 402 -3.84 -13.53 2.45
C GLY A 402 -2.79 -12.55 2.95
N GLU A 403 -3.18 -11.70 3.91
CA GLU A 403 -2.36 -10.60 4.47
C GLU A 403 -2.02 -9.52 3.43
N VAL A 404 -2.73 -9.51 2.31
CA VAL A 404 -2.49 -8.60 1.18
C VAL A 404 -2.84 -7.14 1.50
N GLU A 405 -3.64 -6.91 2.54
CA GLU A 405 -3.92 -5.59 3.09
C GLU A 405 -2.63 -4.83 3.48
N ARG A 406 -1.58 -5.56 3.90
CA ARG A 406 -0.24 -4.99 4.16
C ARG A 406 0.73 -5.25 3.00
N ILE A 407 0.74 -6.45 2.41
CA ILE A 407 1.74 -6.82 1.38
C ILE A 407 1.63 -5.93 0.13
N TRP A 408 0.42 -5.51 -0.24
CA TRP A 408 0.20 -4.71 -1.45
C TRP A 408 0.24 -3.19 -1.22
N LEU A 409 0.54 -2.71 0.00
CA LEU A 409 0.70 -1.29 0.31
C LEU A 409 1.54 -0.52 -0.73
N PRO A 410 2.70 -1.04 -1.22
CA PRO A 410 3.52 -0.37 -2.23
C PRO A 410 2.80 0.01 -3.54
N PHE A 411 1.73 -0.71 -3.90
CA PHE A 411 0.96 -0.50 -5.12
C PHE A 411 -0.24 0.43 -4.93
N MET A 412 -0.82 0.45 -3.73
CA MET A 412 -2.12 1.09 -3.46
C MET A 412 -2.16 2.59 -3.77
N PRO A 413 -1.15 3.43 -3.41
CA PRO A 413 -1.17 4.86 -3.73
C PRO A 413 -1.23 5.17 -5.22
N TRP A 414 -0.66 4.31 -6.06
CA TRP A 414 -0.67 4.48 -7.52
C TRP A 414 -2.04 4.17 -8.12
N ILE A 415 -2.74 3.17 -7.58
CA ILE A 415 -4.14 2.85 -7.94
C ILE A 415 -5.06 3.97 -7.45
N ALA A 416 -4.80 4.48 -6.24
CA ALA A 416 -5.56 5.56 -5.63
C ALA A 416 -5.59 6.85 -6.46
N LEU A 417 -4.60 7.10 -7.32
CA LEU A 417 -4.62 8.23 -8.27
C LEU A 417 -5.86 8.23 -9.18
N ALA A 418 -6.54 7.10 -9.36
CA ALA A 418 -7.77 7.03 -10.12
C ALA A 418 -8.88 7.97 -9.60
N VAL A 419 -8.85 8.36 -8.30
CA VAL A 419 -9.77 9.33 -7.70
C VAL A 419 -9.71 10.72 -8.35
N ILE A 420 -8.61 11.07 -9.04
CA ILE A 420 -8.48 12.33 -9.79
C ILE A 420 -9.57 12.45 -10.87
N THR A 421 -10.13 11.33 -11.33
CA THR A 421 -11.19 11.31 -12.34
C THR A 421 -12.58 11.60 -11.77
N LEU A 422 -12.76 11.56 -10.45
CA LEU A 422 -14.04 11.82 -9.79
C LEU A 422 -14.41 13.32 -9.85
N PRO A 423 -15.71 13.65 -9.85
CA PRO A 423 -16.15 15.04 -9.84
C PRO A 423 -15.70 15.76 -8.56
N ARG A 424 -15.06 16.94 -8.70
CA ARG A 424 -14.59 17.75 -7.56
C ARG A 424 -15.69 18.11 -6.57
N ARG A 425 -16.92 18.32 -7.05
CA ARG A 425 -18.11 18.61 -6.22
C ARG A 425 -18.43 17.52 -5.20
N ASP A 426 -18.04 16.28 -5.49
CA ASP A 426 -18.32 15.10 -4.66
C ASP A 426 -17.13 14.71 -3.76
N THR A 427 -16.04 15.48 -3.77
CA THR A 427 -14.80 15.16 -3.04
C THR A 427 -15.05 14.84 -1.57
N ARG A 428 -15.82 15.69 -0.86
CA ARG A 428 -16.11 15.52 0.56
C ARG A 428 -16.91 14.24 0.85
N TRP A 429 -17.87 13.92 -0.01
CA TRP A 429 -18.67 12.69 0.10
C TRP A 429 -17.80 11.45 -0.05
N TRP A 430 -16.90 11.46 -1.04
CA TRP A 430 -15.98 10.35 -1.26
C TRP A 430 -14.94 10.20 -0.14
N LEU A 431 -14.39 11.31 0.38
CA LEU A 431 -13.52 11.28 1.56
C LEU A 431 -14.25 10.71 2.78
N GLY A 432 -15.48 11.18 3.04
CA GLY A 432 -16.31 10.67 4.14
C GLY A 432 -16.56 9.17 4.03
N ALA A 433 -16.88 8.67 2.83
CA ALA A 433 -17.11 7.23 2.60
C ALA A 433 -15.86 6.37 2.85
N GLN A 434 -14.67 6.82 2.42
CA GLN A 434 -13.42 6.10 2.69
C GLN A 434 -13.06 6.10 4.17
N LEU A 435 -13.15 7.26 4.82
CA LEU A 435 -12.85 7.40 6.24
C LEU A 435 -13.82 6.58 7.09
N ALA A 436 -15.11 6.58 6.76
CA ALA A 436 -16.09 5.74 7.43
C ALA A 436 -15.74 4.25 7.30
N LEU A 437 -15.37 3.79 6.10
CA LEU A 437 -14.92 2.41 5.90
C LEU A 437 -13.67 2.09 6.74
N ALA A 438 -12.67 2.98 6.73
CA ALA A 438 -11.44 2.80 7.51
C ALA A 438 -11.73 2.70 9.02
N ILE A 439 -12.60 3.57 9.54
CA ILE A 439 -13.01 3.57 10.95
C ILE A 439 -13.76 2.28 11.29
N VAL A 440 -14.70 1.84 10.43
CA VAL A 440 -15.42 0.59 10.64
C VAL A 440 -14.46 -0.60 10.66
N ILE A 441 -13.54 -0.70 9.69
CA ILE A 441 -12.56 -1.79 9.68
C ILE A 441 -11.69 -1.75 10.94
N GLN A 442 -11.12 -0.59 11.28
CA GLN A 442 -10.26 -0.43 12.45
C GLN A 442 -10.98 -0.75 13.77
N THR A 443 -12.26 -0.44 13.89
CA THR A 443 -13.01 -0.66 15.14
C THR A 443 -13.63 -2.05 15.22
N VAL A 444 -13.88 -2.72 14.09
CA VAL A 444 -14.57 -4.03 14.07
C VAL A 444 -13.60 -5.19 13.89
N VAL A 445 -12.48 -5.02 13.19
CA VAL A 445 -11.53 -6.12 12.88
C VAL A 445 -10.31 -5.98 13.76
N TYR A 446 -10.08 -6.93 14.67
CA TYR A 446 -8.88 -6.95 15.53
C TYR A 446 -7.73 -7.60 14.77
N SER A 447 -6.94 -6.77 14.09
CA SER A 447 -5.84 -7.27 13.27
C SER A 447 -4.66 -7.75 14.14
N PRO A 448 -3.94 -8.81 13.72
CA PRO A 448 -2.73 -9.25 14.43
C PRO A 448 -1.53 -8.32 14.17
N TRP A 449 -1.68 -7.42 13.20
CA TRP A 449 -0.84 -6.27 12.96
C TRP A 449 -1.45 -5.07 13.68
#